data_AF-A0A0S7EI56-F1
#
_entry.id   AF-A0A0S7EI56-F1
#
_cell.length_a   1.000
_cell.length_b   1.000
_cell.length_c   1.000
_cell.angle_alpha   90.00
_cell.angle_beta   90.00
_cell.angle_gamma   90.00
#
_symmetry.space_group_name_H-M   'P 1'
#
loop_
_entity.id
_entity.type
_entity.pdbx_description
1 polymer ?
#
loop_
_entity_poly.entity_id
_entity_poly.type
_entity_poly.pdbx_seq_one_letter_code
_entity_poly.pdbx_strand_id
1 'polypeptide(L)'
;MALMIPPVKLKWLEHLNSSWITEDSESIATRDGVSALYAKLLANKEAVLLPQQVLCLKGPQLPDFERESLSSDEQEHYLDALLGSQLALAKMVCSDSPFAAALRKRVLVLQRVFYALSNKYHDKGKV
;
A
#
# COMPACT_ATOMS: atom_id res chain seq x y z
N MET A 1 1.93 -6.39 -17.54
CA MET A 1 1.83 -6.76 -16.11
C MET A 1 1.46 -5.51 -15.33
N ALA A 2 0.47 -5.58 -14.44
CA ALA A 2 0.14 -4.44 -13.58
C ALA A 2 1.34 -4.14 -12.66
N LEU A 3 1.80 -2.90 -12.62
CA LEU A 3 2.92 -2.50 -11.78
C LEU A 3 2.42 -2.38 -10.33
N MET A 4 2.81 -3.32 -9.49
CA MET A 4 2.64 -3.21 -8.05
C MET A 4 3.27 -1.92 -7.56
N ILE A 5 2.58 -1.22 -6.66
CA ILE A 5 3.20 -0.12 -5.91
C ILE A 5 3.78 -0.74 -4.66
N PRO A 6 5.12 -0.83 -4.54
CA PRO A 6 5.75 -1.39 -3.36
C PRO A 6 5.41 -0.53 -2.13
N PRO A 7 5.52 -1.08 -0.91
CA PRO A 7 5.38 -0.30 0.31
C PRO A 7 6.25 0.95 0.24
N VAL A 8 5.75 2.08 0.72
CA VAL A 8 6.45 3.36 0.65
C VAL A 8 6.72 3.87 2.07
N LYS A 9 7.95 4.29 2.33
CA LYS A 9 8.29 5.10 3.51
C LYS A 9 8.10 6.57 3.17
N LEU A 10 7.31 7.27 3.98
CA LEU A 10 6.99 8.69 3.76
C LEU A 10 7.92 9.58 4.58
N LYS A 11 8.40 10.66 3.96
CA LYS A 11 9.24 11.68 4.59
C LYS A 11 8.88 13.04 4.01
N TRP A 12 7.95 13.73 4.63
CA TRP A 12 7.50 15.05 4.17
C TRP A 12 8.57 16.12 4.39
N LEU A 13 8.83 16.89 3.35
CA LEU A 13 9.82 17.97 3.39
C LEU A 13 9.09 19.30 3.55
N GLU A 14 9.32 19.97 4.68
CA GLU A 14 8.63 21.22 5.03
C GLU A 14 8.77 22.32 3.98
N HIS A 15 9.97 22.46 3.41
CA HIS A 15 10.25 23.48 2.38
C HIS A 15 9.45 23.29 1.08
N LEU A 16 8.83 22.12 0.88
CA LEU A 16 7.96 21.84 -0.26
C LEU A 16 6.48 22.13 0.03
N ASN A 17 6.10 22.45 1.26
CA ASN A 17 4.69 22.65 1.62
C ASN A 17 4.01 23.72 0.77
N SER A 18 4.66 24.87 0.53
CA SER A 18 4.10 25.91 -0.33
C SER A 18 3.84 25.41 -1.75
N SER A 19 4.73 24.58 -2.31
CA SER A 19 4.54 23.98 -3.63
C SER A 19 3.37 23.00 -3.66
N TRP A 20 3.15 22.23 -2.60
CA TRP A 20 2.03 21.29 -2.50
C TRP A 20 0.67 21.96 -2.25
N ILE A 21 0.65 23.11 -1.59
CA ILE A 21 -0.57 23.89 -1.35
C ILE A 21 -1.09 24.54 -2.63
N THR A 22 -0.19 24.88 -3.56
CA THR A 22 -0.55 25.49 -4.85
C THR A 22 -0.89 24.46 -5.94
N GLU A 23 -0.81 23.17 -5.64
CA GLU A 23 -1.20 22.13 -6.60
C GLU A 23 -2.69 22.20 -6.92
N ASP A 24 -3.03 21.98 -8.19
CA ASP A 24 -4.41 21.91 -8.62
C ASP A 24 -5.10 20.67 -8.03
N SER A 25 -6.21 20.90 -7.33
CA SER A 25 -7.00 19.84 -6.71
C SER A 25 -7.69 18.92 -7.71
N GLU A 26 -8.01 19.41 -8.92
CA GLU A 26 -8.66 18.59 -9.96
C GLU A 26 -7.70 17.51 -10.49
N SER A 27 -6.41 17.80 -10.53
CA SER A 27 -5.36 16.86 -10.92
C SER A 27 -5.35 15.59 -10.06
N ILE A 28 -5.80 15.64 -8.80
CA ILE A 28 -5.92 14.46 -7.93
C ILE A 28 -7.04 13.53 -8.39
N ALA A 29 -8.12 14.08 -8.96
CA ALA A 29 -9.30 13.33 -9.39
C ALA A 29 -9.07 12.54 -10.69
N THR A 30 -8.13 12.99 -11.53
CA THR A 30 -7.79 12.30 -12.79
C THR A 30 -6.73 11.22 -12.59
N ARG A 31 -6.66 10.25 -13.51
CA ARG A 31 -5.66 9.16 -13.48
C ARG A 31 -4.25 9.68 -13.80
N ASP A 32 -4.16 10.58 -14.75
CA ASP A 32 -2.87 11.05 -15.26
C ASP A 32 -2.30 12.15 -14.34
N GLY A 33 -3.15 13.05 -13.85
CA GLY A 33 -2.76 14.07 -12.85
C GLY A 33 -2.24 13.43 -11.55
N VAL A 34 -2.97 12.46 -10.99
CA VAL A 34 -2.50 11.77 -9.78
C VAL A 34 -1.21 10.98 -10.01
N SER A 35 -1.00 10.47 -11.22
CA SER A 35 0.25 9.79 -11.59
C SER A 35 1.43 10.76 -11.66
N ALA A 36 1.22 11.96 -12.20
CA ALA A 36 2.23 13.02 -12.23
C ALA A 36 2.57 13.52 -10.82
N LEU A 37 1.56 13.77 -9.97
CA LEU A 37 1.76 14.16 -8.57
C LEU A 37 2.46 13.07 -7.76
N TYR A 38 2.12 11.80 -7.98
CA TYR A 38 2.85 10.70 -7.37
C TYR A 38 4.30 10.62 -7.83
N ALA A 39 4.58 10.85 -9.12
CA ALA A 39 5.94 10.92 -9.63
C ALA A 39 6.73 12.07 -8.99
N LYS A 40 6.08 13.21 -8.73
CA LYS A 40 6.66 14.34 -7.97
C LYS A 40 7.06 13.91 -6.54
N LEU A 41 6.23 13.14 -5.83
CA LEU A 41 6.59 12.60 -4.50
C LEU A 41 7.87 11.75 -4.55
N LEU A 42 7.99 10.89 -5.57
CA LEU A 42 9.17 10.03 -5.76
C LEU A 42 10.42 10.86 -6.10
N ALA A 43 10.29 11.81 -7.03
CA ALA A 43 11.39 12.68 -7.45
C ALA A 43 11.93 13.52 -6.28
N ASN A 44 11.04 14.01 -5.43
CA ASN A 44 11.39 14.77 -4.23
C ASN A 44 11.88 13.90 -3.06
N LYS A 45 11.90 12.57 -3.23
CA LYS A 45 12.23 11.60 -2.18
C LYS A 45 11.33 11.71 -0.94
N GLU A 46 10.13 12.23 -1.12
CA GLU A 46 9.08 12.29 -0.09
C GLU A 46 8.36 10.95 0.04
N ALA A 47 8.36 10.16 -1.04
CA ALA A 47 7.95 8.77 -1.09
C ALA A 47 9.17 7.91 -1.47
N VAL A 48 9.66 7.07 -0.56
CA VAL A 48 10.76 6.14 -0.81
C VAL A 48 10.21 4.72 -0.92
N LEU A 49 10.36 4.10 -2.07
CA LEU A 49 9.96 2.71 -2.30
C LEU A 49 10.80 1.78 -1.42
N LEU A 50 10.14 0.93 -0.66
CA LEU A 50 10.77 -0.12 0.14
C LEU A 50 10.90 -1.40 -0.70
N PRO A 51 11.95 -2.21 -0.47
CA PRO A 51 12.07 -3.52 -1.08
C PRO A 51 10.79 -4.33 -0.84
N GLN A 52 10.23 -4.86 -1.90
CA GLN A 52 9.08 -5.74 -1.81
C GLN A 52 9.56 -7.09 -1.30
N GLN A 53 9.00 -7.56 -0.17
CA GLN A 53 9.30 -8.89 0.31
C GLN A 53 8.83 -9.91 -0.75
N VAL A 54 9.75 -10.78 -1.18
CA VAL A 54 9.41 -11.90 -2.05
C VAL A 54 8.52 -12.83 -1.25
N LEU A 55 7.25 -12.93 -1.64
CA LEU A 55 6.31 -13.85 -1.01
C LEU A 55 6.66 -15.27 -1.40
N CYS A 56 6.97 -16.11 -0.41
CA CYS A 56 7.00 -17.55 -0.59
C CYS A 56 5.54 -18.04 -0.63
N LEU A 57 4.98 -18.20 -1.83
CA LEU A 57 3.61 -18.71 -2.04
C LEU A 57 3.52 -20.23 -1.83
N LYS A 58 4.26 -20.79 -0.88
CA LYS A 58 4.02 -22.17 -0.44
C LYS A 58 2.89 -22.14 0.59
N GLY A 59 1.74 -22.67 0.20
CA GLY A 59 0.69 -23.03 1.16
C GLY A 59 1.17 -24.14 2.10
N PRO A 60 0.39 -24.48 3.14
CA PRO A 60 0.68 -25.62 3.98
C PRO A 60 0.84 -26.86 3.12
N GLN A 61 1.80 -27.72 3.50
CA GLN A 61 1.86 -29.04 2.92
C GLN A 61 0.60 -29.78 3.36
N LEU A 62 -0.22 -30.18 2.39
CA LEU A 62 -1.41 -30.97 2.67
C LEU A 62 -0.97 -32.38 3.08
N PRO A 63 -1.71 -33.04 3.98
CA PRO A 63 -1.46 -34.44 4.31
C PRO A 63 -1.49 -35.29 3.05
N ASP A 64 -0.57 -36.24 2.95
CA ASP A 64 -0.70 -37.33 1.99
C ASP A 64 -1.90 -38.21 2.38
N PHE A 65 -2.35 -39.08 1.46
CA PHE A 65 -3.40 -40.03 1.78
C PHE A 65 -2.90 -41.06 2.79
N GLU A 66 -3.29 -40.89 4.06
CA GLU A 66 -3.01 -41.82 5.15
C GLU A 66 -4.22 -42.73 5.42
N ARG A 67 -3.96 -43.94 5.93
CA ARG A 67 -5.05 -44.88 6.32
C ARG A 67 -5.73 -44.48 7.63
N GLU A 68 -5.06 -43.68 8.45
CA GLU A 68 -5.51 -43.26 9.77
C GLU A 68 -6.17 -41.87 9.66
N SER A 69 -7.27 -41.69 10.40
CA SER A 69 -7.98 -40.41 10.42
C SER A 69 -7.24 -39.39 11.29
N LEU A 70 -7.08 -38.17 10.78
CA LEU A 70 -6.56 -37.04 11.55
C LEU A 70 -7.39 -36.79 12.82
N SER A 71 -6.71 -36.44 13.90
CA SER A 71 -7.35 -35.94 15.12
C SER A 71 -8.09 -34.63 14.86
N SER A 72 -9.03 -34.28 15.75
CA SER A 72 -9.78 -33.01 15.64
C SER A 72 -8.84 -31.80 15.62
N ASP A 73 -7.82 -31.80 16.48
CA ASP A 73 -6.87 -30.69 16.61
C ASP A 73 -6.03 -30.51 15.33
N GLU A 74 -5.62 -31.61 14.70
CA GLU A 74 -4.90 -31.56 13.42
C GLU A 74 -5.78 -31.03 12.30
N GLN A 75 -7.05 -31.46 12.24
CA GLN A 75 -8.01 -30.96 11.25
C GLN A 75 -8.22 -29.45 11.37
N GLU A 76 -8.39 -28.95 12.60
CA GLU A 76 -8.53 -27.52 12.88
C GLU A 76 -7.27 -26.75 12.47
N HIS A 77 -6.09 -27.25 12.84
CA HIS A 77 -4.82 -26.65 12.44
C HIS A 77 -4.65 -26.53 10.91
N TYR A 78 -4.96 -27.60 10.16
CA TYR A 78 -4.87 -27.59 8.71
C TYR A 78 -5.88 -26.62 8.09
N LEU A 79 -7.10 -26.56 8.63
CA LEU A 79 -8.11 -25.63 8.17
C LEU A 79 -7.67 -24.18 8.38
N ASP A 80 -7.15 -23.84 9.56
CA ASP A 80 -6.62 -22.50 9.86
C ASP A 80 -5.45 -22.13 8.95
N ALA A 81 -4.50 -23.06 8.74
CA ALA A 81 -3.36 -22.84 7.87
C ALA A 81 -3.79 -22.63 6.41
N LEU A 82 -4.79 -23.38 5.94
CA LEU A 82 -5.35 -23.25 4.59
C LEU A 82 -6.08 -21.90 4.44
N LEU A 83 -6.97 -21.55 5.36
CA LEU A 83 -7.72 -20.29 5.34
C LEU A 83 -6.78 -19.08 5.44
N GLY A 84 -5.78 -19.14 6.31
CA GLY A 84 -4.74 -18.11 6.43
C GLY A 84 -3.98 -17.92 5.13
N SER A 85 -3.63 -19.01 4.43
CA SER A 85 -2.95 -18.98 3.13
C SER A 85 -3.84 -18.38 2.03
N GLN A 86 -5.12 -18.78 1.98
CA GLN A 86 -6.08 -18.24 1.01
C GLN A 86 -6.33 -16.74 1.25
N LEU A 87 -6.45 -16.32 2.50
CA LEU A 87 -6.60 -14.90 2.87
C LEU A 87 -5.36 -14.09 2.47
N ALA A 88 -4.16 -14.61 2.72
CA ALA A 88 -2.91 -13.96 2.32
C ALA A 88 -2.82 -13.81 0.80
N LEU A 89 -3.16 -14.85 0.05
CA LEU A 89 -3.24 -14.83 -1.41
C LEU A 89 -4.26 -13.80 -1.91
N ALA A 90 -5.47 -13.80 -1.35
CA ALA A 90 -6.52 -12.86 -1.72
C ALA A 90 -6.10 -11.40 -1.48
N LYS A 91 -5.49 -11.11 -0.31
CA LYS A 91 -4.94 -9.79 -0.02
C LYS A 91 -3.91 -9.37 -1.05
N MET A 92 -2.99 -10.27 -1.42
CA MET A 92 -1.96 -9.98 -2.43
C MET A 92 -2.58 -9.67 -3.79
N VAL A 93 -3.43 -10.55 -4.32
CA VAL A 93 -4.08 -10.37 -5.64
C VAL A 93 -4.90 -9.08 -5.68
N CYS A 94 -5.65 -8.77 -4.63
CA CYS A 94 -6.38 -7.50 -4.53
C CYS A 94 -5.44 -6.29 -4.51
N SER A 95 -4.32 -6.41 -3.78
CA SER A 95 -3.28 -5.39 -3.69
C SER A 95 -2.53 -5.16 -5.01
N ASP A 96 -2.53 -6.17 -5.88
CA ASP A 96 -1.93 -6.20 -7.21
C ASP A 96 -2.78 -5.55 -8.30
N SER A 97 -4.06 -5.30 -8.01
CA SER A 97 -4.98 -4.77 -9.01
C SER A 97 -4.58 -3.36 -9.49
N PRO A 98 -4.81 -3.01 -10.77
CA PRO A 98 -4.61 -1.65 -11.28
C PRO A 98 -5.40 -0.60 -10.48
N PHE A 99 -6.58 -0.98 -9.99
CA PHE A 99 -7.40 -0.14 -9.12
C PHE A 99 -6.68 0.15 -7.79
N ALA A 100 -6.18 -0.88 -7.10
CA ALA A 100 -5.46 -0.69 -5.85
C ALA A 100 -4.20 0.16 -6.03
N ALA A 101 -3.47 -0.04 -7.13
CA ALA A 101 -2.32 0.81 -7.47
C ALA A 101 -2.75 2.28 -7.67
N ALA A 102 -3.76 2.54 -8.48
CA ALA A 102 -4.26 3.91 -8.70
C ALA A 102 -4.75 4.56 -7.40
N LEU A 103 -5.48 3.80 -6.57
CA LEU A 103 -5.99 4.27 -5.29
C LEU A 103 -4.86 4.63 -4.32
N ARG A 104 -3.81 3.81 -4.22
CA ARG A 104 -2.64 4.11 -3.36
C ARG A 104 -1.96 5.40 -3.75
N LYS A 105 -1.72 5.64 -5.06
CA LYS A 105 -1.14 6.92 -5.52
C LYS A 105 -1.98 8.10 -5.06
N ARG A 106 -3.30 7.99 -5.21
CA ARG A 106 -4.25 9.04 -4.81
C ARG A 106 -4.24 9.29 -3.32
N VAL A 107 -4.26 8.25 -2.50
CA VAL A 107 -4.18 8.37 -1.04
C VAL A 107 -2.88 9.04 -0.60
N LEU A 108 -1.73 8.65 -1.17
CA LEU A 108 -0.44 9.24 -0.82
C LEU A 108 -0.35 10.72 -1.19
N VAL A 109 -0.85 11.11 -2.38
CA VAL A 109 -0.91 12.51 -2.80
C VAL A 109 -1.84 13.32 -1.89
N LEU A 110 -3.02 12.80 -1.57
CA LEU A 110 -3.96 13.44 -0.65
C LEU A 110 -3.34 13.62 0.75
N GLN A 111 -2.67 12.60 1.29
CA GLN A 111 -1.96 12.70 2.55
C GLN A 111 -0.90 13.81 2.53
N ARG A 112 -0.16 13.95 1.42
CA ARG A 112 0.86 14.99 1.29
C ARG A 112 0.27 16.40 1.22
N VAL A 113 -0.79 16.59 0.44
CA VAL A 113 -1.51 17.88 0.32
C VAL A 113 -2.12 18.26 1.66
N PHE A 114 -2.80 17.31 2.31
CA PHE A 114 -3.35 17.50 3.65
C PHE A 114 -2.27 17.89 4.66
N TYR A 115 -1.12 17.22 4.65
CA TYR A 115 0.01 17.58 5.53
C TYR A 115 0.47 19.03 5.33
N ALA A 116 0.58 19.48 4.08
CA ALA A 116 0.99 20.86 3.76
C ALA A 116 -0.03 21.89 4.26
N LEU A 117 -1.32 21.64 4.00
CA LEU A 117 -2.42 22.50 4.45
C LEU A 117 -2.50 22.55 5.98
N SER A 118 -2.39 21.39 6.64
CA SER A 118 -2.39 21.29 8.09
C SER A 118 -1.24 22.09 8.71
N ASN A 119 -0.03 21.99 8.16
CA ASN A 119 1.10 22.78 8.64
C ASN A 119 0.90 24.29 8.46
N LYS A 120 0.29 24.72 7.35
CA LYS A 120 0.08 26.15 7.09
C LYS A 120 -1.02 26.78 7.95
N TYR A 121 -2.11 26.06 8.19
CA TYR A 121 -3.33 26.64 8.75
C TYR A 121 -3.68 26.13 10.16
N HIS A 122 -3.10 25.02 10.59
CA HIS A 122 -3.48 24.35 11.85
C HIS A 122 -2.32 24.08 12.81
N ASP A 123 -1.06 24.14 12.35
CA ASP A 123 0.11 24.05 13.23
C ASP A 123 0.40 25.40 13.91
N LYS A 124 -0.29 25.66 15.03
CA LYS A 124 -0.20 26.91 15.81
C LYS A 124 1.09 27.03 16.64
N GLY A 125 2.00 26.05 16.57
CA GLY A 125 3.21 25.96 17.40
C GLY A 125 4.48 26.60 16.83
N LYS A 126 4.42 27.20 15.63
CA LYS A 126 5.54 27.92 15.00
C LYS A 126 5.24 29.42 14.94
N VAL A 127 5.27 30.07 16.09
CA VAL A 127 5.45 31.54 16.23
C VAL A 127 6.76 31.77 16.97
#